data_AF-A0A357C3Y4-F1
#
_entry.id   AF-A0A357C3Y4-F1
#
_cell.length_a   1.000
_cell.length_b   1.000
_cell.length_c   1.000
_cell.angle_alpha   90.00
_cell.angle_beta   90.00
_cell.angle_gamma   90.00
#
_symmetry.space_group_name_H-M   'P 1'
#
loop_
_entity.id
_entity.type
_entity.pdbx_description
1 polymer ?
#
loop_
_entity_poly.entity_id
_entity_poly.type
_entity_poly.pdbx_seq_one_letter_code
_entity_poly.pdbx_strand_id
1 'polypeptide(L)'
;MMTRRYGRKKEGFILSFGLFFFLLLMFSSAESVEQEIPKKFLVPPPPFSQGIFPCSQCHQGMPVNRKPRKLEMMHQDIALMHMPGGWCFNCHNPDNRDKLRLASGQLIRFEESYYLCAQCHGVVFRDWKTGLHGKRTGK
;
A
#
# COMPACT_ATOMS: atom_id res chain seq x y z
N MET A 1 -14.22 -37.93 -55.90
CA MET A 1 -13.82 -36.62 -55.37
C MET A 1 -14.99 -36.04 -54.58
N MET A 2 -14.76 -35.71 -53.31
CA MET A 2 -15.60 -34.99 -52.33
C MET A 2 -16.67 -34.04 -52.94
N THR A 3 -17.88 -33.84 -52.39
CA THR A 3 -18.24 -33.47 -51.00
C THR A 3 -19.74 -33.68 -50.74
N ARG A 4 -20.07 -34.06 -49.50
CA ARG A 4 -21.42 -34.08 -48.92
C ARG A 4 -21.68 -32.71 -48.27
N ARG A 5 -22.79 -32.03 -48.61
CA ARG A 5 -23.28 -30.86 -47.86
C ARG A 5 -24.57 -31.18 -47.12
N TYR A 6 -24.61 -30.65 -45.90
CA TYR A 6 -25.57 -30.83 -44.83
C TYR A 6 -26.62 -29.70 -44.86
N GLY A 7 -27.85 -29.97 -44.42
CA GLY A 7 -28.90 -28.96 -44.27
C GLY A 7 -29.99 -29.41 -43.28
N ARG A 8 -29.90 -28.89 -42.06
CA ARG A 8 -30.68 -29.21 -40.85
C ARG A 8 -32.03 -28.47 -40.85
N LYS A 9 -33.11 -29.18 -40.52
CA LYS A 9 -34.47 -28.66 -40.38
C LYS A 9 -34.66 -28.01 -39.00
N LYS A 10 -35.47 -26.94 -38.94
CA LYS A 10 -35.78 -26.14 -37.75
C LYS A 10 -37.12 -26.56 -37.17
N GLU A 11 -37.17 -26.92 -35.89
CA GLU A 11 -38.35 -26.88 -34.99
C GLU A 11 -37.73 -26.71 -33.59
N GLY A 12 -38.06 -25.71 -32.77
CA GLY A 12 -39.35 -25.39 -32.20
C GLY A 12 -39.25 -25.62 -30.68
N PHE A 13 -40.03 -24.87 -29.91
CA PHE A 13 -40.35 -25.05 -28.49
C PHE A 13 -39.73 -24.09 -27.46
N ILE A 14 -40.63 -23.22 -27.03
CA ILE A 14 -40.62 -22.24 -25.95
C ILE A 14 -40.75 -22.98 -24.60
N LEU A 15 -40.45 -22.31 -23.49
CA LEU A 15 -40.78 -22.65 -22.08
C LEU A 15 -39.61 -23.24 -21.26
N SER A 16 -38.75 -22.37 -20.75
CA SER A 16 -38.12 -22.50 -19.41
C SER A 16 -37.38 -21.21 -19.03
N PHE A 17 -38.08 -20.07 -19.03
CA PHE A 17 -37.50 -18.77 -18.64
C PHE A 17 -37.68 -18.44 -17.14
N GLY A 18 -38.29 -19.33 -16.35
CA GLY A 18 -38.76 -19.01 -14.98
C GLY A 18 -37.90 -19.49 -13.81
N LEU A 19 -36.99 -20.45 -13.98
CA LEU A 19 -36.28 -21.08 -12.85
C LEU A 19 -34.77 -20.84 -12.80
N PHE A 20 -34.21 -20.08 -13.75
CA PHE A 20 -32.78 -19.74 -13.76
C PHE A 20 -32.49 -18.33 -13.23
N PHE A 21 -33.51 -17.47 -13.14
CA PHE A 21 -33.35 -16.10 -12.65
C PHE A 21 -33.21 -16.01 -11.12
N PHE A 22 -33.59 -17.05 -10.39
CA PHE A 22 -33.53 -17.06 -8.92
C PHE A 22 -32.21 -17.62 -8.36
N LEU A 23 -31.34 -18.21 -9.19
CA LEU A 23 -30.05 -18.76 -8.77
C LEU A 23 -28.85 -17.80 -8.99
N LEU A 24 -29.09 -16.60 -9.54
CA LEU A 24 -28.03 -15.61 -9.79
C LEU A 24 -27.97 -14.47 -8.76
N LEU A 25 -28.92 -14.39 -7.82
CA LEU A 25 -29.01 -13.32 -6.82
C LEU A 25 -28.31 -13.65 -5.49
N MET A 26 -27.53 -14.73 -5.41
CA MET A 26 -26.80 -15.15 -4.19
C MET A 26 -25.29 -14.88 -4.24
N PHE A 27 -24.77 -14.26 -5.31
CA PHE A 27 -23.33 -14.04 -5.50
C PHE A 27 -23.01 -12.56 -5.69
N SER A 28 -23.31 -11.70 -4.71
CA SER A 28 -22.69 -10.36 -4.71
C SER A 28 -22.66 -9.69 -3.34
N SER A 29 -22.19 -10.41 -2.32
CA SER A 29 -21.50 -9.75 -1.22
C SER A 29 -20.01 -10.04 -1.40
N ALA A 30 -19.38 -9.25 -2.26
CA ALA A 30 -17.94 -9.06 -2.17
C ALA A 30 -17.69 -8.27 -0.89
N GLU A 31 -17.69 -8.98 0.24
CA GLU A 31 -17.10 -8.50 1.49
C GLU A 31 -15.69 -8.06 1.11
N SER A 32 -15.37 -6.77 1.30
CA SER A 32 -14.00 -6.31 1.22
C SER A 32 -13.23 -7.07 2.29
N VAL A 33 -12.46 -8.07 1.86
CA VAL A 33 -11.48 -8.74 2.71
C VAL A 33 -10.47 -7.66 3.08
N GLU A 34 -10.70 -7.01 4.21
CA GLU A 34 -9.69 -6.28 4.95
C GLU A 34 -8.62 -7.33 5.24
N GLN A 35 -7.59 -7.34 4.40
CA GLN A 35 -6.51 -8.29 4.47
C GLN A 35 -5.87 -8.14 5.86
N GLU A 36 -6.20 -9.04 6.78
CA GLU A 36 -5.55 -9.10 8.09
C GLU A 36 -4.06 -9.24 7.84
N ILE A 37 -3.33 -8.11 7.95
CA ILE A 37 -1.88 -8.12 7.89
C ILE A 37 -1.47 -8.97 9.09
N PRO A 38 -0.87 -10.15 8.89
CA PRO A 38 -0.41 -10.96 10.02
C PRO A 38 0.46 -10.03 10.86
N LYS A 39 0.22 -9.93 12.17
CA LYS A 39 1.05 -9.13 13.08
C LYS A 39 2.48 -9.68 13.02
N LYS A 40 3.25 -9.22 12.03
CA LYS A 40 4.59 -9.70 11.68
C LYS A 40 5.62 -9.32 12.75
N PHE A 41 5.21 -8.46 13.69
CA PHE A 41 6.00 -7.98 14.81
C PHE A 41 5.17 -8.03 16.07
N LEU A 42 5.78 -8.49 17.16
CA LEU A 42 5.16 -8.55 18.49
C LEU A 42 5.16 -7.19 19.20
N VAL A 43 5.89 -6.21 18.66
CA VAL A 43 6.00 -4.84 19.18
C VAL A 43 4.99 -3.91 18.50
N PRO A 44 4.36 -2.96 19.22
CA PRO A 44 3.37 -2.05 18.64
C PRO A 44 4.02 -1.14 17.57
N PRO A 45 3.26 -0.69 16.56
CA PRO A 45 3.74 0.30 15.61
C PRO A 45 3.91 1.65 16.32
N PRO A 46 4.80 2.53 15.82
CA PRO A 46 4.85 3.90 16.31
C PRO A 46 3.51 4.57 16.04
N PRO A 47 2.99 5.40 16.99
CA PRO A 47 1.76 6.14 16.75
C PRO A 47 1.99 7.15 15.63
N PHE A 48 1.07 7.19 14.66
CA PHE A 48 1.02 8.30 13.71
C PHE A 48 0.34 9.50 14.35
N SER A 49 0.82 10.70 14.04
CA SER A 49 0.15 11.94 14.43
C SER A 49 -1.24 12.00 13.80
N GLN A 50 -2.25 12.30 14.60
CA GLN A 50 -3.62 12.42 14.11
C GLN A 50 -3.77 13.62 13.16
N GLY A 51 -4.58 13.46 12.11
CA GLY A 51 -4.96 14.54 11.20
C GLY A 51 -3.89 14.99 10.18
N ILE A 52 -2.71 14.36 10.16
CA ILE A 52 -1.62 14.75 9.23
C ILE A 52 -1.63 13.97 7.91
N PHE A 53 -2.41 12.88 7.84
CA PHE A 53 -2.54 12.02 6.67
C PHE A 53 -3.90 12.17 5.99
N PRO A 54 -3.97 12.02 4.65
CA PRO A 54 -2.85 11.80 3.73
C PRO A 54 -2.08 13.09 3.41
N CYS A 55 -0.77 12.96 3.15
CA CYS A 55 0.11 14.08 2.82
C CYS A 55 -0.29 14.78 1.51
N SER A 56 -0.94 14.05 0.61
CA SER A 56 -1.51 14.58 -0.63
C SER A 56 -2.53 15.69 -0.42
N GLN A 57 -3.22 15.76 0.74
CA GLN A 57 -4.14 16.86 1.07
C GLN A 57 -3.50 18.25 0.89
N CYS A 58 -2.21 18.37 1.23
CA CYS A 58 -1.45 19.60 1.03
C CYS A 58 -0.55 19.56 -0.22
N HIS A 59 -0.15 18.38 -0.70
CA HIS A 59 0.94 18.25 -1.69
C HIS A 59 0.52 17.90 -3.12
N GLN A 60 -0.74 17.56 -3.39
CA GLN A 60 -1.19 17.09 -4.71
C GLN A 60 -0.93 18.09 -5.86
N GLY A 61 -1.03 19.39 -5.59
CA GLY A 61 -0.84 20.46 -6.59
C GLY A 61 0.50 21.20 -6.51
N MET A 62 1.43 20.75 -5.66
CA MET A 62 2.67 21.49 -5.41
C MET A 62 3.85 20.89 -6.19
N PRO A 63 4.70 21.72 -6.83
CA PRO A 63 5.89 21.22 -7.50
C PRO A 63 6.83 20.54 -6.51
N VAL A 64 7.39 19.40 -6.93
CA VAL A 64 8.35 18.66 -6.13
C VAL A 64 9.73 19.28 -6.27
N ASN A 65 10.30 19.75 -5.17
CA ASN A 65 11.70 20.19 -5.12
C ASN A 65 12.54 19.18 -4.36
N ARG A 66 13.31 18.37 -5.11
CA ARG A 66 14.13 17.26 -4.61
C ARG A 66 15.43 17.69 -3.92
N LYS A 67 15.83 18.95 -4.04
CA LYS A 67 17.09 19.45 -3.48
C LYS A 67 16.94 19.74 -1.97
N PRO A 68 17.89 19.29 -1.13
CA PRO A 68 17.95 19.66 0.28
C PRO A 68 18.00 21.17 0.47
N ARG A 69 17.22 21.67 1.43
CA ARG A 69 17.11 23.11 1.76
C ARG A 69 16.45 23.33 3.12
N LYS A 70 16.59 24.54 3.65
CA LYS A 70 15.77 25.00 4.77
C LYS A 70 14.31 25.16 4.31
N LEU A 71 13.37 24.71 5.14
CA LEU A 71 11.94 24.88 4.92
C LEU A 71 11.49 26.14 5.66
N GLU A 72 10.69 26.99 5.00
CA GLU A 72 10.34 28.32 5.53
C GLU A 72 8.84 28.48 5.89
N MET A 73 8.00 27.47 5.63
CA MET A 73 6.55 27.54 5.93
C MET A 73 6.13 26.38 6.84
N MET A 74 6.02 25.18 6.29
CA MET A 74 5.60 23.99 7.02
C MET A 74 6.80 23.08 7.32
N HIS A 75 6.67 22.22 8.33
CA HIS A 75 7.67 21.23 8.75
C HIS A 75 8.99 21.83 9.29
N GLN A 76 8.97 23.06 9.78
CA GLN A 76 10.15 23.74 10.33
C GLN A 76 10.66 23.08 11.63
N ASP A 77 9.75 22.43 12.37
CA ASP A 77 10.06 21.76 13.64
C ASP A 77 10.62 20.33 13.45
N ILE A 78 10.85 19.90 12.21
CA ILE A 78 11.38 18.58 11.91
C ILE A 78 12.91 18.64 11.75
N ALA A 79 13.63 18.06 12.71
CA ALA A 79 15.08 17.86 12.62
C ALA A 79 15.40 16.39 12.27
N LEU A 80 16.09 16.18 11.16
CA LEU A 80 16.58 14.86 10.74
C LEU A 80 17.99 14.61 11.24
N MET A 81 18.12 13.94 12.41
CA MET A 81 19.42 13.65 13.04
C MET A 81 19.92 12.21 12.81
N HIS A 82 19.25 11.44 11.95
CA HIS A 82 19.50 9.99 11.81
C HIS A 82 20.66 9.64 10.87
N MET A 83 20.95 10.47 9.85
CA MET A 83 22.06 10.25 8.91
C MET A 83 22.70 11.57 8.47
N PRO A 84 24.01 11.59 8.18
CA PRO A 84 24.65 12.76 7.57
C PRO A 84 23.94 13.16 6.27
N GLY A 85 23.59 14.44 6.15
CA GLY A 85 22.90 14.96 4.97
C GLY A 85 21.45 14.46 4.81
N GLY A 86 20.82 13.98 5.88
CA GLY A 86 19.44 13.48 5.86
C GLY A 86 18.45 14.49 5.26
N TRP A 87 17.65 14.01 4.32
CA TRP A 87 16.65 14.78 3.60
C TRP A 87 15.34 13.99 3.50
N CYS A 88 14.21 14.69 3.39
CA CYS A 88 12.86 14.09 3.41
C CYS A 88 12.72 12.95 2.36
N PHE A 89 13.24 13.17 1.15
CA PHE A 89 13.14 12.22 0.05
C PHE A 89 14.19 11.10 0.06
N ASN A 90 15.01 11.00 1.13
CA ASN A 90 15.74 9.76 1.39
C ASN A 90 14.79 8.62 1.79
N CYS A 91 13.66 8.96 2.41
CA CYS A 91 12.66 7.98 2.87
C CYS A 91 11.30 8.13 2.19
N HIS A 92 10.91 9.35 1.79
CA HIS A 92 9.62 9.59 1.13
C HIS A 92 9.74 9.51 -0.39
N ASN A 93 8.68 9.02 -1.04
CA ASN A 93 8.60 9.12 -2.49
C ASN A 93 8.31 10.58 -2.90
N PRO A 94 9.16 11.21 -3.75
CA PRO A 94 8.95 12.56 -4.24
C PRO A 94 7.64 12.73 -5.02
N ASP A 95 7.24 11.70 -5.78
CA ASP A 95 6.13 11.77 -6.73
C ASP A 95 4.79 11.38 -6.09
N ASN A 96 4.85 10.66 -4.96
CA ASN A 96 3.70 10.34 -4.13
C ASN A 96 4.09 10.34 -2.65
N ARG A 97 3.85 11.46 -1.97
CA ARG A 97 4.26 11.64 -0.56
C ARG A 97 3.43 10.81 0.43
N ASP A 98 2.36 10.16 -0.01
CA ASP A 98 1.58 9.18 0.78
C ASP A 98 2.27 7.80 0.83
N LYS A 99 3.41 7.65 0.14
CA LYS A 99 4.23 6.44 0.15
C LYS A 99 5.66 6.74 0.58
N LEU A 100 6.26 5.75 1.22
CA LEU A 100 7.69 5.72 1.50
C LEU A 100 8.40 5.00 0.34
N ARG A 101 9.69 5.28 0.16
CA ARG A 101 10.54 4.69 -0.88
C ARG A 101 11.78 4.10 -0.24
N LEU A 102 12.01 2.81 -0.46
CA LEU A 102 13.24 2.12 -0.08
C LEU A 102 14.42 2.57 -0.97
N ALA A 103 15.65 2.29 -0.56
CA ALA A 103 16.85 2.53 -1.34
C ALA A 103 16.83 1.76 -2.67
N SER A 104 16.14 0.62 -2.73
CA SER A 104 15.88 -0.14 -3.96
C SER A 104 14.91 0.55 -4.93
N GLY A 105 14.24 1.63 -4.50
CA GLY A 105 13.17 2.29 -5.24
C GLY A 105 11.78 1.72 -4.98
N GLN A 106 11.66 0.57 -4.30
CA GLN A 106 10.37 -0.01 -3.95
C GLN A 106 9.54 0.94 -3.07
N LEU A 107 8.26 1.05 -3.37
CA LEU A 107 7.30 1.83 -2.59
C LEU A 107 6.65 0.96 -1.51
N ILE A 108 6.51 1.52 -0.31
CA ILE A 108 5.87 0.87 0.84
C ILE A 108 4.91 1.84 1.53
N ARG A 109 3.99 1.31 2.33
CA ARG A 109 3.08 2.12 3.14
C ARG A 109 3.76 2.63 4.42
N PHE A 110 3.16 3.61 5.10
CA PHE A 110 3.70 4.14 6.35
C PHE A 110 3.70 3.10 7.49
N GLU A 111 2.70 2.22 7.52
CA GLU A 111 2.60 1.09 8.46
C GLU A 111 3.79 0.12 8.31
N GLU A 112 4.44 0.16 7.15
CA GLU A 112 5.58 -0.66 6.76
C GLU A 112 6.93 0.07 6.92
N SER A 113 6.93 1.27 7.52
CA SER A 113 8.12 2.12 7.74
C SER A 113 9.30 1.39 8.39
N TYR A 114 9.05 0.33 9.15
CA TYR A 114 10.09 -0.54 9.72
C TYR A 114 11.04 -1.13 8.66
N TYR A 115 10.61 -1.29 7.39
CA TYR A 115 11.52 -1.71 6.32
C TYR A 115 12.54 -0.63 5.97
N LEU A 116 12.26 0.66 6.17
CA LEU A 116 13.28 1.71 5.99
C LEU A 116 14.44 1.50 6.96
N CYS A 117 14.11 1.27 8.23
CA CYS A 117 15.08 1.04 9.31
C CYS A 117 15.89 -0.23 9.07
N ALA A 118 15.24 -1.30 8.58
CA ALA A 118 15.85 -2.61 8.35
C ALA A 118 16.97 -2.60 7.30
N GLN A 119 17.03 -1.57 6.43
CA GLN A 119 18.09 -1.43 5.43
C GLN A 119 19.47 -1.24 6.06
N CYS A 120 19.54 -0.68 7.27
CA CYS A 120 20.79 -0.46 8.01
C CYS A 120 20.80 -1.15 9.38
N HIS A 121 19.65 -1.25 10.06
CA HIS A 121 19.52 -1.79 11.42
C HIS A 121 18.95 -3.22 11.43
N GLY A 122 19.62 -4.14 10.73
CA GLY A 122 19.15 -5.52 10.57
C GLY A 122 18.98 -6.30 11.88
N VAL A 123 19.85 -6.08 12.87
CA VAL A 123 19.78 -6.72 14.19
C VAL A 123 18.52 -6.28 14.94
N VAL A 124 18.28 -4.96 15.04
CA VAL A 124 17.08 -4.41 15.69
C VAL A 124 15.81 -4.89 14.99
N PHE A 125 15.81 -4.91 13.66
CA PHE A 125 14.69 -5.45 12.88
C PHE A 125 14.42 -6.93 13.17
N ARG A 126 15.47 -7.74 13.31
CA ARG A 126 15.34 -9.16 13.69
C ARG A 126 14.72 -9.29 15.08
N ASP A 127 15.20 -8.51 16.03
CA ASP A 127 14.76 -8.55 17.42
C ASP A 127 13.29 -8.13 17.55
N TRP A 128 12.83 -7.12 16.78
CA TRP A 128 11.41 -6.75 16.74
C TRP A 128 10.49 -7.89 16.29
N LYS A 129 10.96 -8.78 15.41
CA LYS A 129 10.17 -9.95 14.97
C LYS A 129 9.94 -10.94 16.11
N THR A 130 10.85 -11.01 17.07
CA THR A 130 10.76 -11.90 18.24
C THR A 130 10.25 -11.17 19.50
N GLY A 131 9.86 -9.90 19.38
CA GLY A 131 9.38 -9.08 20.51
C GLY A 131 10.50 -8.52 21.40
N LEU A 132 11.76 -8.73 21.03
CA LEU A 132 12.91 -8.10 21.65
C LEU A 132 13.02 -6.64 21.14
N HIS A 133 13.38 -5.71 22.03
CA HIS A 133 13.33 -4.25 21.80
C HIS A 133 11.90 -3.68 21.68
N GLY A 134 11.32 -3.27 22.83
CA GLY A 134 9.90 -2.98 23.04
C GLY A 134 9.23 -1.86 22.23
N LYS A 135 9.91 -1.20 21.28
CA LYS A 135 9.31 -0.17 20.40
C LYS A 135 9.93 -0.19 19.00
N ARG A 136 9.08 -0.05 17.97
CA ARG A 136 9.50 0.14 16.56
C ARG A 136 9.79 1.61 16.26
N THR A 137 10.84 2.15 16.85
CA THR A 137 11.27 3.55 16.66
C THR A 137 12.68 3.61 16.07
N GLY A 138 12.94 4.57 15.19
CA GLY A 138 14.26 4.78 14.57
C GLY A 138 15.23 5.62 15.41
N LYS A 139 15.20 5.45 16.75
CA LYS A 139 16.13 6.09 17.69
C LYS A 139 17.18 5.09 18.15
#